data_AF-A0AAF0UGP0-F1
#
_entry.id   AF-A0AAF0UGP0-F1
#
_cell.length_a   1.000
_cell.length_b   1.000
_cell.length_c   1.000
_cell.angle_alpha   90.00
_cell.angle_beta   90.00
_cell.angle_gamma   90.00
#
_symmetry.space_group_name_H-M   'P 1'
#
loop_
_entity.id
_entity.type
_entity.pdbx_description
1 polymer ?
#
loop_
_entity_poly.entity_id
_entity_poly.type
_entity_poly.pdbx_seq_one_letter_code
_entity_poly.pdbx_strand_id
1 'polypeptide(L)'
;MNVLYHPCKANVVVDAFNRLSMCSVAHVKEERKELAKDVHRLARLEVKEKQDSYHVLLQLKSIAHQQKVQVFSQGGDGVLHYQ
;
A
#
# COMPACT_ATOMS: atom_id res chain seq x y z
N MET A 1 -23.72 -12.35 1.59
CA MET A 1 -22.34 -12.59 2.08
C MET A 1 -21.69 -11.21 2.27
N ASN A 2 -20.92 -10.97 3.35
CA ASN A 2 -20.46 -9.61 3.66
C ASN A 2 -19.01 -9.43 3.21
N VAL A 3 -18.73 -8.37 2.44
CA VAL A 3 -17.37 -8.07 1.99
C VAL A 3 -16.77 -7.04 2.92
N LEU A 4 -15.71 -7.47 3.60
CA LEU A 4 -15.01 -6.66 4.59
C LEU A 4 -13.91 -5.84 3.94
N TYR A 5 -14.05 -4.52 3.95
CA TYR A 5 -13.01 -3.63 3.45
C TYR A 5 -11.99 -3.34 4.54
N HIS A 6 -10.71 -3.43 4.18
CA HIS A 6 -9.59 -3.14 5.06
C HIS A 6 -8.88 -1.88 4.55
N PRO A 7 -9.16 -0.69 5.10
CA PRO A 7 -8.55 0.56 4.67
C PRO A 7 -7.02 0.49 4.65
N CYS A 8 -6.43 -0.23 5.61
CA CYS A 8 -4.99 -0.45 5.68
C CYS A 8 -4.42 -1.20 4.45
N LYS A 9 -5.21 -2.06 3.78
CA LYS A 9 -4.79 -2.77 2.55
C LYS A 9 -4.80 -1.86 1.33
N ALA A 10 -5.69 -0.87 1.26
CA ALA A 10 -5.73 0.07 0.15
C ALA A 10 -4.47 0.95 0.10
N ASN A 11 -3.94 1.34 1.26
CA ASN A 11 -2.64 2.01 1.33
C ASN A 11 -1.50 1.10 0.87
N VAL A 12 -1.54 -0.21 1.11
CA VAL A 12 -0.51 -1.14 0.60
C VAL A 12 -0.57 -1.25 -0.92
N VAL A 13 -1.76 -1.24 -1.53
CA VAL A 13 -1.90 -1.29 -2.99
C VAL A 13 -1.48 0.02 -3.63
N VAL A 14 -1.87 1.17 -3.06
CA VAL A 14 -1.45 2.50 -3.53
C VAL A 14 0.05 2.70 -3.31
N ASP A 15 0.60 2.26 -2.17
CA ASP A 15 2.05 2.27 -1.90
C ASP A 15 2.80 1.35 -2.86
N ALA A 16 2.31 0.12 -3.09
CA ALA A 16 2.90 -0.80 -4.06
C ALA A 16 2.83 -0.25 -5.49
N PHE A 17 1.71 0.35 -5.88
CA PHE A 17 1.52 0.96 -7.21
C PHE A 17 2.39 2.21 -7.39
N ASN A 18 2.42 3.11 -6.41
CA ASN A 18 3.32 4.27 -6.40
C ASN A 18 4.79 3.82 -6.39
N ARG A 19 5.13 2.76 -5.65
CA ARG A 19 6.46 2.17 -5.69
C ARG A 19 6.78 1.56 -7.05
N LEU A 20 5.86 0.87 -7.71
CA LEU A 20 6.11 0.31 -9.04
C LEU A 20 6.26 1.41 -10.11
N SER A 21 5.44 2.46 -10.02
CA SER A 21 5.47 3.62 -10.90
C SER A 21 6.74 4.46 -10.68
N MET A 22 7.08 4.81 -9.44
CA MET A 22 8.30 5.55 -9.09
C MET A 22 9.56 4.70 -9.25
N CYS A 23 9.51 3.37 -9.07
CA CYS A 23 10.65 2.49 -9.31
C CYS A 23 10.91 2.23 -10.81
N SER A 24 10.09 2.79 -11.71
CA SER A 24 10.28 2.61 -13.15
C SER A 24 11.55 3.33 -13.60
N VAL A 25 12.54 2.55 -14.01
CA VAL A 25 13.82 3.05 -14.52
C VAL A 25 13.79 3.18 -16.05
N ALA A 26 12.61 3.03 -16.66
CA ALA A 26 12.44 3.00 -18.12
C ALA A 26 12.86 4.30 -18.82
N HIS A 27 12.81 5.43 -18.10
CA HIS A 27 13.19 6.76 -18.61
C HIS A 27 14.64 7.15 -18.25
N VAL A 28 15.35 6.33 -17.46
CA VAL A 28 16.71 6.63 -17.02
C VAL A 28 17.69 6.03 -18.02
N LYS A 29 18.71 6.81 -18.41
CA LYS A 29 19.79 6.36 -19.30
C LYS A 29 20.45 5.09 -18.75
N GLU A 30 20.80 4.15 -19.62
CA GLU A 30 21.30 2.82 -19.22
C GLU A 30 22.52 2.91 -18.27
N GLU A 31 23.40 3.88 -18.50
CA GLU A 31 24.57 4.19 -17.65
C GLU A 31 24.23 4.55 -16.19
N ARG A 32 23.01 5.03 -15.91
CA ARG A 32 22.54 5.42 -14.57
C ARG A 32 21.49 4.47 -14.00
N LYS A 33 21.11 3.45 -14.75
CA LYS A 33 20.01 2.55 -14.41
C LYS A 33 20.32 1.72 -13.17
N GLU A 34 21.58 1.30 -13.00
CA GLU A 34 21.98 0.53 -11.83
C GLU A 34 21.99 1.38 -10.55
N LEU A 35 22.52 2.60 -10.64
CA LEU A 35 22.44 3.57 -9.55
C LEU A 35 20.98 3.88 -9.17
N ALA A 36 20.10 4.04 -10.16
CA ALA A 36 18.67 4.26 -9.90
C ALA A 36 18.01 3.05 -9.21
N LYS A 37 18.39 1.81 -9.54
CA LYS A 37 17.92 0.63 -8.82
C LYS A 37 18.41 0.60 -7.38
N ASP A 38 19.66 1.00 -7.13
CA ASP A 38 20.23 1.04 -5.77
C ASP A 38 19.55 2.11 -4.92
N VAL A 39 19.32 3.31 -5.46
CA VAL A 39 18.54 4.37 -4.79
C VAL A 39 17.13 3.88 -4.46
N HIS A 40 16.46 3.19 -5.40
CA HIS A 40 15.15 2.60 -5.12
C HIS A 40 15.21 1.52 -4.03
N ARG A 41 16.24 0.68 -4.01
CA ARG A 41 16.44 -0.32 -2.94
C ARG A 41 16.64 0.35 -1.58
N LEU A 42 17.44 1.41 -1.51
CA LEU A 42 17.70 2.15 -0.27
C LEU A 42 16.45 2.86 0.24
N ALA A 43 15.72 3.56 -0.63
CA ALA A 43 14.45 4.20 -0.27
C ALA A 43 13.42 3.19 0.27
N ARG A 44 13.36 2.00 -0.33
CA ARG A 44 12.51 0.89 0.15
C ARG A 44 12.91 0.39 1.53
N LEU A 45 14.20 0.29 1.81
CA LEU A 45 14.72 -0.15 3.11
C LEU A 45 14.41 0.90 4.19
N GLU A 46 14.64 2.18 3.90
CA GLU A 46 14.36 3.27 4.82
C GLU A 46 12.88 3.33 5.21
N VAL A 47 11.98 3.22 4.22
CA VAL A 47 10.53 3.18 4.47
C VAL A 47 10.18 1.98 5.37
N LYS A 48 10.78 0.82 5.13
CA LYS A 48 10.52 -0.39 5.92
C LYS A 48 11.00 -0.26 7.36
N GLU A 49 12.18 0.30 7.59
CA GLU A 49 12.67 0.56 8.95
C GLU A 49 11.81 1.60 9.68
N LYS A 50 11.44 2.68 9.00
CA LYS A 50 10.73 3.79 9.65
C LYS A 50 9.27 3.46 9.93
N GLN A 51 8.65 2.56 9.17
CA GLN A 51 7.25 2.16 9.38
C GLN A 51 6.92 1.64 10.79
N ASP A 52 7.91 1.13 11.52
CA ASP A 52 7.74 0.59 12.88
C ASP A 52 8.41 1.46 13.96
N SER A 53 9.10 2.54 13.56
CA SER A 53 9.77 3.46 14.48
C SER A 53 8.90 4.68 14.84
N TYR A 54 8.05 5.14 13.93
CA TYR A 54 7.18 6.30 14.22
C TYR A 54 5.94 5.86 14.99
N HIS A 55 5.85 6.26 16.26
CA HIS A 55 4.73 6.00 17.17
C HIS A 55 3.36 6.37 16.57
N VAL A 56 3.30 7.44 15.78
CA VAL A 56 2.08 7.86 15.05
C VAL A 56 1.67 6.83 13.98
N LEU A 57 2.63 6.24 13.25
CA LEU A 57 2.35 5.20 12.26
C LEU A 57 1.91 3.89 12.93
N LEU A 58 2.48 3.55 14.10
CA LEU A 58 2.05 2.40 14.90
C LEU A 58 0.61 2.57 15.41
N GLN A 59 0.27 3.75 15.90
CA GLN A 59 -1.10 4.10 16.31
C GLN A 59 -2.08 4.01 15.13
N LEU A 60 -1.71 4.59 13.98
CA LEU A 60 -2.53 4.53 12.76
C LEU A 60 -2.69 3.11 12.21
N LYS A 61 -1.64 2.28 12.24
CA LYS A 61 -1.72 0.85 11.88
C LYS A 61 -2.68 0.11 12.80
N SER A 62 -2.62 0.36 14.11
CA SER A 62 -3.52 -0.24 15.10
C SER A 62 -4.98 0.14 14.83
N ILE A 63 -5.24 1.45 14.65
CA ILE A 63 -6.58 1.96 14.35
C ILE A 63 -7.10 1.37 13.03
N ALA A 64 -6.30 1.38 11.97
CA ALA A 64 -6.70 0.86 10.67
C ALA A 64 -6.88 -0.67 10.64
N HIS A 65 -6.17 -1.42 11.51
CA HIS A 65 -6.38 -2.86 11.68
C HIS A 65 -7.70 -3.14 12.42
N GLN A 66 -8.06 -2.32 13.40
CA GLN A 66 -9.32 -2.43 14.13
C GLN A 66 -10.51 -1.95 13.30
N GLN A 67 -10.29 -1.01 12.37
CA GLN A 67 -11.33 -0.45 11.52
C GLN A 67 -11.71 -1.41 10.38
N LYS A 68 -12.59 -2.36 10.73
CA LYS A 68 -13.31 -3.22 9.80
C LYS A 68 -14.60 -2.52 9.42
N VAL A 69 -14.60 -1.81 8.30
CA VAL A 69 -15.82 -1.18 7.78
C VAL A 69 -16.48 -2.16 6.82
N GLN A 70 -17.73 -2.51 7.11
CA GLN A 70 -18.57 -3.18 6.14
C GLN A 70 -19.01 -2.12 5.13
N VAL A 71 -18.37 -2.13 3.96
CA VAL A 71 -18.66 -1.16 2.89
C VAL A 71 -19.61 -1.75 1.86
N PHE A 72 -19.60 -3.09 1.73
CA PHE A 72 -20.40 -3.79 0.74
C PHE A 72 -21.12 -5.00 1.33
N SER A 73 -22.35 -5.20 0.88
CA SER A 73 -23.13 -6.43 1.10
C SER A 73 -23.33 -7.15 -0.23
N GLN A 74 -23.07 -8.47 -0.27
CA GLN A 74 -23.33 -9.28 -1.45
C GLN A 74 -24.75 -9.84 -1.41
N GLY A 75 -25.55 -9.46 -2.40
CA GLY A 75 -26.89 -9.98 -2.65
C GLY A 75 -26.87 -11.45 -3.03
N GLY A 76 -28.04 -12.10 -3.01
CA GLY A 76 -28.18 -13.51 -3.39
C GLY A 76 -27.89 -13.79 -4.87
N ASP A 77 -27.86 -12.75 -5.69
CA ASP A 77 -27.48 -12.73 -7.11
C ASP A 77 -25.95 -12.61 -7.33
N GLY A 78 -25.19 -12.44 -6.25
CA GLY A 78 -23.74 -12.26 -6.30
C GLY A 78 -23.29 -10.82 -6.53
N VAL A 79 -24.21 -9.86 -6.68
CA VAL A 79 -23.91 -8.43 -6.88
C VAL A 79 -23.56 -7.77 -5.55
N LEU A 80 -22.54 -6.89 -5.56
CA LEU A 80 -22.13 -6.13 -4.38
C LEU A 80 -22.87 -4.79 -4.32
N HIS A 81 -23.59 -4.57 -3.23
CA HIS A 81 -24.27 -3.31 -2.92
C HIS A 81 -23.46 -2.51 -1.92
N TYR A 82 -23.26 -1.22 -2.22
CA TYR A 82 -22.68 -0.28 -1.27
C TYR A 82 -23.71 0.01 -0.16
N GLN A 83 -23.28 0.03 1.10
CA GLN A 83 -24.12 0.37 2.25
C GLN A 83 -24.19 1.86 2.53
#